data_AF-A0A0C9VQJ3-F1
#
_entry.id   AF-A0A0C9VQJ3-F1
#
_cell.length_a   1.000
_cell.length_b   1.000
_cell.length_c   1.000
_cell.angle_alpha   90.00
_cell.angle_beta   90.00
_cell.angle_gamma   90.00
#
_symmetry.space_group_name_H-M   'P 1'
#
loop_
_entity.id
_entity.type
_entity.pdbx_description
1 polymer ?
#
loop_
_entity_poly.entity_id
_entity_poly.type
_entity_poly.pdbx_seq_one_letter_code
_entity_poly.pdbx_strand_id
1 'polypeptide(L)'
;MFTLEPLHKDLYNAATNSAYPHTPAHPWTPMNVAIAFSDPALDNAAFAAIKKSAGIIQQVAIQEGQSSSDAILYPNYAGPLSDSKLLFGANLPLLQKIQAQTDPFNLVNLTTGFKFH
;
A
#
# COMPACT_ATOMS: atom_id res chain seq x y z
N MET A 1 -11.16 10.43 8.85
CA MET A 1 -10.15 10.14 9.88
C MET A 1 -8.82 9.94 9.19
N PHE A 2 -7.78 10.62 9.66
CA PHE A 2 -6.42 10.45 9.19
C PHE A 2 -5.62 9.85 10.34
N THR A 3 -4.98 8.71 10.12
CA THR A 3 -4.10 8.09 11.11
C THR A 3 -2.74 7.87 10.50
N LEU A 4 -1.70 8.12 11.29
CA LEU A 4 -0.31 7.85 10.95
C LEU A 4 0.24 6.94 12.04
N GLU A 5 0.95 5.90 11.67
CA GLU A 5 1.75 5.12 12.63
C GLU A 5 3.20 5.59 12.55
N PRO A 6 3.66 6.39 13.51
CA PRO A 6 5.05 6.80 13.54
C PRO A 6 5.91 5.62 14.00
N LEU A 7 6.64 5.00 13.08
CA LEU A 7 7.62 3.98 13.44
C LEU A 7 9.00 4.60 13.54
N HIS A 8 9.76 4.15 14.54
CA HIS A 8 11.12 4.64 14.72
C HIS A 8 12.00 4.16 13.58
N LYS A 9 12.87 5.05 13.05
CA LYS A 9 13.78 4.75 11.93
C LYS A 9 14.68 3.53 12.17
N ASP A 10 14.94 3.19 13.43
CA ASP A 10 15.81 2.06 13.78
C ASP A 10 15.12 0.70 13.65
N LEU A 11 13.79 0.66 13.39
CA LEU A 11 13.06 -0.57 13.07
C LEU A 11 13.74 -1.35 11.92
N TYR A 12 14.33 -0.64 10.97
CA TYR A 12 15.04 -1.22 9.82
C TYR A 12 16.31 -1.97 10.19
N ASN A 13 16.92 -1.71 11.34
CA ASN A 13 18.16 -2.37 11.74
C ASN A 13 17.98 -3.88 11.94
N ALA A 14 16.75 -4.31 12.24
CA ALA A 14 16.38 -5.71 12.40
C ALA A 14 15.61 -6.28 11.18
N ALA A 15 15.38 -5.47 10.14
CA ALA A 15 14.62 -5.92 8.99
C ALA A 15 15.45 -6.92 8.16
N THR A 16 14.82 -8.03 7.78
CA THR A 16 15.37 -9.00 6.84
C THR A 16 14.58 -8.97 5.52
N ASN A 17 15.10 -9.64 4.49
CA ASN A 17 14.40 -9.74 3.21
C ASN A 17 13.02 -10.39 3.41
N SER A 18 11.97 -9.69 2.97
CA SER A 18 10.59 -10.16 3.04
C SER A 18 9.85 -9.80 1.74
N ALA A 19 8.59 -10.21 1.61
CA ALA A 19 7.75 -9.81 0.48
C ALA A 19 7.59 -8.28 0.39
N TYR A 20 7.43 -7.62 1.54
CA TYR A 20 7.34 -6.17 1.62
C TYR A 20 8.75 -5.57 1.59
N PRO A 21 9.02 -4.57 0.74
CA PRO A 21 10.36 -4.01 0.65
C PRO A 21 10.69 -3.21 1.92
N HIS A 22 11.64 -3.72 2.70
CA HIS A 22 12.18 -3.03 3.87
C HIS A 22 13.52 -2.38 3.52
N THR A 23 13.49 -1.21 2.89
CA THR A 23 14.72 -0.44 2.62
C THR A 23 14.73 0.84 3.44
N PRO A 24 15.91 1.28 3.96
CA PRO A 24 16.03 2.59 4.59
C PRO A 24 15.71 3.77 3.66
N ALA A 25 15.71 3.55 2.34
CA ALA A 25 15.28 4.54 1.36
C ALA A 25 13.76 4.79 1.40
N HIS A 26 12.99 3.91 2.05
CA HIS A 26 11.55 4.02 2.20
C HIS A 26 11.16 3.80 3.67
N PRO A 27 11.46 4.76 4.58
CA PRO A 27 11.10 4.65 6.00
C PRO A 27 9.58 4.57 6.18
N TRP A 28 9.14 3.66 7.06
CA TRP A 28 7.76 3.22 7.17
C TRP A 28 7.06 4.06 8.22
N THR A 29 6.21 4.97 7.75
CA THR A 29 5.23 5.65 8.58
C THR A 29 3.89 5.52 7.87
N PRO A 30 3.21 4.37 7.96
CA PRO A 30 2.02 4.13 7.16
C PRO A 30 0.94 5.11 7.58
N MET A 31 0.32 5.72 6.58
CA MET A 31 -0.80 6.62 6.76
C MET A 31 -2.06 5.94 6.22
N ASN A 32 -3.15 6.02 6.98
CA ASN A 32 -4.47 5.56 6.58
C ASN A 32 -5.43 6.75 6.52
N VAL A 33 -6.23 6.79 5.44
CA VAL A 33 -7.33 7.73 5.25
C VAL A 33 -8.62 6.94 5.25
N ALA A 34 -9.42 7.11 6.29
CA ALA A 34 -10.68 6.39 6.47
C ALA A 34 -11.86 7.35 6.53
N ILE A 35 -12.95 6.99 5.85
CA ILE A 35 -14.26 7.65 5.97
C ILE A 35 -15.25 6.56 6.39
N ALA A 36 -15.98 6.81 7.49
CA ALA A 36 -17.04 5.93 7.96
C ALA A 36 -18.38 6.67 7.81
N PHE A 37 -19.38 5.96 7.31
CA PHE A 37 -20.72 6.48 7.02
C PHE A 37 -21.72 5.31 7.07
N SER A 38 -23.02 5.63 7.20
CA SER A 38 -24.08 4.63 7.32
C SER A 38 -24.95 4.48 6.06
N ASP A 39 -24.94 5.48 5.18
CA ASP A 39 -25.73 5.49 3.96
C ASP A 39 -24.94 4.88 2.79
N PRO A 40 -25.33 3.70 2.26
CA PRO A 40 -24.60 3.04 1.17
C PRO A 40 -24.62 3.85 -0.14
N ALA A 41 -25.53 4.82 -0.30
CA ALA A 41 -25.50 5.72 -1.46
C ALA A 41 -24.21 6.57 -1.52
N LEU A 42 -23.48 6.67 -0.40
CA LEU A 42 -22.24 7.43 -0.30
C LEU A 42 -20.99 6.64 -0.68
N ASP A 43 -21.07 5.34 -0.99
CA ASP A 43 -19.90 4.49 -1.28
C ASP A 43 -18.94 5.12 -2.30
N ASN A 44 -19.46 5.48 -3.47
CA ASN A 44 -18.65 6.08 -4.54
C ASN A 44 -18.07 7.44 -4.13
N ALA A 45 -18.85 8.25 -3.41
CA ALA A 45 -18.41 9.56 -2.94
C ALA A 45 -17.30 9.43 -1.89
N ALA A 46 -17.43 8.49 -0.95
CA ALA A 46 -16.45 8.20 0.07
C ALA A 46 -15.14 7.66 -0.55
N PHE A 47 -15.22 6.71 -1.48
CA PHE A 47 -14.03 6.23 -2.21
C PHE A 47 -13.32 7.35 -2.98
N ALA A 48 -14.07 8.21 -3.67
CA ALA A 48 -13.51 9.36 -4.38
C ALA A 48 -12.84 10.35 -3.41
N ALA A 49 -13.47 10.62 -2.26
CA ALA A 49 -12.93 11.52 -1.25
C ALA A 49 -11.64 10.96 -0.60
N ILE A 50 -11.58 9.66 -0.33
CA ILE A 50 -10.36 8.99 0.18
C ILE A 50 -9.23 9.12 -0.85
N LYS A 51 -9.47 8.74 -2.11
CA LYS A 51 -8.46 8.83 -3.19
C LYS A 51 -7.95 10.25 -3.38
N LYS A 52 -8.85 11.23 -3.44
CA LYS A 52 -8.49 12.65 -3.57
C LYS A 52 -7.66 13.13 -2.38
N SER A 53 -8.06 12.80 -1.16
CA SER A 53 -7.36 13.21 0.06
C SER A 53 -5.95 12.59 0.12
N ALA A 54 -5.82 11.30 -0.16
CA ALA A 54 -4.53 10.61 -0.20
C ALA A 54 -3.58 11.25 -1.24
N GLY A 55 -4.08 11.54 -2.44
CA GLY A 55 -3.29 12.19 -3.49
C GLY A 55 -2.82 13.59 -3.12
N ILE A 56 -3.67 14.41 -2.49
CA ILE A 56 -3.29 15.75 -2.00
C ILE A 56 -2.21 15.64 -0.93
N ILE A 57 -2.37 14.75 0.05
CA ILE A 57 -1.39 14.59 1.13
C ILE A 57 -0.05 14.11 0.57
N GLN A 58 -0.05 13.12 -0.33
CA GLN A 58 1.18 12.65 -0.98
C GLN A 58 1.85 13.78 -1.77
N GLN A 59 1.08 14.60 -2.50
CA GLN A 59 1.61 15.73 -3.25
C GLN A 59 2.33 16.73 -2.35
N VAL A 60 1.75 17.06 -1.19
CA VAL A 60 2.39 17.94 -0.20
C VAL A 60 3.65 17.27 0.37
N ALA A 61 3.58 16.00 0.74
CA ALA A 61 4.75 15.28 1.27
C ALA A 61 5.90 15.18 0.24
N ILE A 62 5.60 15.05 -1.05
CA ILE A 62 6.59 15.13 -2.13
C ILE A 62 7.23 16.52 -2.18
N GLN A 63 6.42 17.59 -2.11
CA GLN A 63 6.93 18.97 -2.11
C GLN A 63 7.84 19.27 -0.91
N GLU A 64 7.57 18.63 0.23
CA GLU A 64 8.36 18.74 1.46
C GLU A 64 9.56 17.79 1.52
N GLY A 65 9.76 16.95 0.49
CA GLY A 65 10.87 15.98 0.44
C GLY A 65 10.69 14.78 1.38
N GLN A 66 9.47 14.52 1.84
CA GLN A 66 9.12 13.43 2.77
C GLN A 66 8.53 12.21 2.05
N SER A 67 8.27 12.28 0.74
CA SER A 67 7.68 11.21 -0.05
C SER A 67 8.11 11.27 -1.52
N SER A 68 7.69 10.27 -2.29
CA SER A 68 7.88 10.18 -3.74
C SER A 68 6.60 9.66 -4.41
N SER A 69 6.47 9.85 -5.72
CA SER A 69 5.30 9.36 -6.48
C SER A 69 5.20 7.84 -6.51
N ASP A 70 6.32 7.15 -6.29
CA ASP A 70 6.47 5.69 -6.24
C ASP A 70 6.65 5.17 -4.81
N ALA A 71 6.32 5.98 -3.79
CA ALA A 71 6.38 5.55 -2.40
C ALA A 71 5.56 4.27 -2.18
N ILE A 72 6.18 3.29 -1.52
CA ILE A 72 5.56 2.00 -1.29
C ILE A 72 4.37 2.14 -0.32
N LEU A 73 3.22 1.64 -0.74
CA LEU A 73 1.99 1.59 0.04
C LEU A 73 2.00 0.40 1.00
N TYR A 74 1.47 0.59 2.21
CA TYR A 74 1.39 -0.49 3.19
C TYR A 74 0.22 -1.44 2.88
N PRO A 75 0.44 -2.76 2.65
CA PRO A 75 -0.59 -3.66 2.14
C PRO A 75 -1.80 -3.82 3.07
N ASN A 76 -1.65 -3.64 4.38
CA ASN A 76 -2.78 -3.76 5.31
C ASN A 76 -3.75 -2.56 5.21
N TYR A 77 -3.33 -1.43 4.65
CA TYR A 77 -4.16 -0.22 4.44
C TYR A 77 -4.42 0.10 2.97
N ALA A 78 -3.73 -0.57 2.05
CA ALA A 78 -3.89 -0.35 0.63
C ALA A 78 -5.31 -0.71 0.18
N GLY A 79 -5.90 0.16 -0.63
CA GLY A 79 -7.23 -0.05 -1.17
C GLY A 79 -7.28 -1.22 -2.17
N PRO A 80 -8.49 -1.74 -2.47
CA PRO A 80 -8.65 -2.76 -3.49
C PRO A 80 -8.10 -2.26 -4.84
N LEU A 81 -7.46 -3.15 -5.61
CA LEU A 81 -6.87 -2.85 -6.91
C LEU A 81 -5.70 -1.84 -6.86
N SER A 82 -5.10 -1.61 -5.69
CA SER A 82 -3.81 -0.91 -5.62
C SER A 82 -2.80 -1.62 -6.52
N ASP A 83 -2.04 -0.85 -7.29
CA ASP A 83 -0.98 -1.38 -8.15
C ASP A 83 0.01 -2.17 -7.28
N SER A 84 0.19 -3.46 -7.58
CA SER A 84 1.05 -4.35 -6.81
C SER A 84 2.52 -3.95 -6.87
N LYS A 85 2.93 -3.17 -7.88
CA LYS A 85 4.26 -2.55 -7.92
C LYS A 85 4.43 -1.52 -6.81
N LEU A 86 3.38 -0.78 -6.46
CA LEU A 86 3.39 0.16 -5.34
C LEU A 86 3.33 -0.57 -3.99
N LEU A 87 3.07 -1.86 -3.93
CA LEU A 87 3.06 -2.65 -2.68
C LEU A 87 4.36 -3.40 -2.45
N PHE A 88 4.91 -4.00 -3.51
CA PHE A 88 6.02 -4.94 -3.41
C PHE A 88 7.30 -4.46 -4.10
N GLY A 89 7.23 -3.39 -4.90
CA GLY A 89 8.39 -2.82 -5.59
C GLY A 89 9.17 -3.87 -6.37
N ALA A 90 10.48 -3.93 -6.12
CA ALA A 90 11.40 -4.87 -6.78
C ALA A 90 11.13 -6.35 -6.43
N ASN A 91 10.37 -6.64 -5.37
CA ASN A 91 10.03 -8.01 -4.99
C ASN A 91 8.88 -8.60 -5.82
N LEU A 92 8.14 -7.77 -6.57
CA LEU A 92 6.97 -8.21 -7.32
C LEU A 92 7.26 -9.40 -8.27
N PRO A 93 8.33 -9.42 -9.10
CA PRO A 93 8.60 -10.54 -9.98
C PRO A 93 8.86 -11.87 -9.25
N LEU A 94 9.47 -11.82 -8.07
CA LEU A 94 9.67 -13.02 -7.25
C LEU A 94 8.33 -13.54 -6.71
N LEU A 95 7.47 -12.64 -6.23
CA LEU A 95 6.14 -13.01 -5.74
C LEU A 95 5.25 -13.58 -6.85
N GLN A 96 5.33 -13.03 -8.07
CA GLN A 96 4.68 -13.57 -9.26
C GLN A 96 5.13 -15.00 -9.57
N LYS A 97 6.45 -15.26 -9.50
CA LYS A 97 7.00 -16.61 -9.69
C LYS A 97 6.50 -17.58 -8.62
N ILE A 98 6.46 -17.16 -7.36
CA ILE A 98 5.94 -17.98 -6.27
C ILE A 98 4.45 -18.28 -6.50
N GLN A 99 3.65 -17.28 -6.84
CA GLN A 99 2.22 -17.47 -7.14
C GLN A 99 2.02 -18.47 -8.28
N ALA A 100 2.77 -18.38 -9.38
CA ALA A 100 2.68 -19.33 -10.49
C ALA A 100 3.03 -20.77 -10.09
N GLN A 101 3.86 -20.96 -9.06
CA GLN A 101 4.23 -22.28 -8.54
C GLN A 101 3.20 -22.83 -7.55
N THR A 102 2.63 -21.96 -6.70
CA THR A 102 1.79 -22.38 -5.56
C THR A 102 0.29 -22.24 -5.80
N ASP A 103 -0.13 -21.31 -6.66
CA ASP A 103 -1.51 -21.07 -7.06
C ASP A 103 -1.64 -20.93 -8.60
N PRO A 104 -1.28 -21.97 -9.37
CA PRO A 104 -1.24 -21.90 -10.83
C PRO A 104 -2.61 -21.66 -11.48
N PHE A 105 -3.69 -21.92 -10.75
CA PHE A 105 -5.07 -21.73 -11.21
C PHE A 105 -5.71 -20.45 -10.66
N ASN A 106 -4.94 -19.61 -9.95
CA ASN A 106 -5.42 -18.36 -9.36
C ASN A 106 -6.64 -18.54 -8.45
N LEU A 107 -6.72 -19.65 -7.71
CA LEU A 107 -7.83 -19.95 -6.80
C LEU A 107 -7.90 -18.96 -5.64
N VAL A 108 -6.75 -18.49 -5.13
CA VAL A 108 -6.72 -17.51 -4.02
C VAL A 108 -6.78 -16.06 -4.50
N ASN A 109 -6.71 -15.84 -5.82
CA ASN A 109 -6.87 -14.51 -6.40
C ASN A 109 -8.28 -13.93 -6.18
N LEU A 110 -9.26 -14.77 -5.82
CA LEU A 110 -10.63 -14.34 -5.49
C LEU A 110 -10.76 -13.81 -4.05
N THR A 111 -9.79 -14.08 -3.17
CA THR A 111 -9.85 -13.73 -1.75
C THR A 111 -8.84 -12.66 -1.35
N THR A 112 -7.78 -12.45 -2.14
CA THR A 112 -6.82 -11.37 -1.91
C THR A 112 -7.21 -10.11 -2.71
N GLY A 113 -7.16 -8.95 -2.05
CA GLY A 113 -7.49 -7.65 -2.67
C GLY A 113 -6.46 -7.16 -3.69
N PHE A 114 -5.33 -7.87 -3.86
CA PHE A 114 -4.20 -7.47 -4.67
C PHE A 114 -3.92 -8.48 -5.77
N LYS A 115 -3.73 -7.95 -6.98
CA LYS A 115 -3.47 -8.76 -8.16
C LYS A 115 -1.99 -8.69 -8.50
N PHE A 116 -1.38 -9.86 -8.72
CA PHE A 116 0.03 -10.01 -9.08
C PHE A 116 0.21 -10.20 -10.60
N HIS A 117 -0.66 -9.63 -11.44
CA HIS A 117 -0.49 -9.67 -12.90
C HIS A 117 0.34 -8.48 -13.39
#